data_AF-A0A7J6ISK5-F1
#
_entry.id   AF-A0A7J6ISK5-F1
#
_cell.length_a   1.000
_cell.length_b   1.000
_cell.length_c   1.000
_cell.angle_alpha   90.00
_cell.angle_beta   90.00
_cell.angle_gamma   90.00
#
_symmetry.space_group_name_H-M   'P 1'
#
loop_
_entity.id
_entity.type
_entity.pdbx_description
1 polymer ?
#
loop_
_entity_poly.entity_id
_entity_poly.type
_entity_poly.pdbx_seq_one_letter_code
_entity_poly.pdbx_strand_id
1 'polypeptide(L)'
;MSSTFTLFRELPPELRWPIWKLAISPQMRGAHFFSVQEEKEPANASGRKFFAAPSTFTPATHPGSRWLHGNPSVYAADYGLWSACRESRSAISQYFSKRYPRRLPYPDRAYDKPEAIGIRNVRVDGVDAPFATFPDRDLVCFRVPQDLYVDEAQAVRDLGYIGNQSTFAFREAIAFEYDDSWAFDPNTQTIPELMEMPGPRSLFLRLVAARATKSWRDLPGLWGCDSPNIYVIEHDATFPPHAKLETYSHFSANGFRLVERRDPPVIGAHKRGLTAWDFIAVVREWIGGIDTRRTHRQRNVYKRIVGEVLVAQVRW
;
A
#
# COMPACT_ATOMS: atom_id res chain seq x y z
N MET A 1 13.56 -25.78 -40.48
CA MET A 1 12.79 -24.56 -40.79
C MET A 1 13.21 -23.50 -39.78
N SER A 2 13.83 -22.41 -40.25
CA SER A 2 14.29 -21.30 -39.41
C SER A 2 13.06 -20.44 -39.04
N SER A 3 12.57 -20.55 -37.81
CA SER A 3 11.57 -19.63 -37.28
C SER A 3 12.24 -18.30 -36.96
N THR A 4 12.27 -17.38 -37.92
CA THR A 4 12.76 -16.02 -37.68
C THR A 4 11.80 -15.33 -36.72
N PHE A 5 12.26 -14.99 -35.51
CA PHE A 5 11.49 -14.22 -34.55
C PHE A 5 11.48 -12.75 -34.98
N THR A 6 10.35 -12.26 -35.47
CA THR A 6 10.18 -10.84 -35.79
C THR A 6 10.12 -10.04 -34.50
N LEU A 7 11.02 -9.07 -34.34
CA LEU A 7 11.03 -8.23 -33.16
C LEU A 7 9.75 -7.38 -33.11
N PHE A 8 9.24 -7.10 -31.91
CA PHE A 8 8.02 -6.29 -31.75
C PHE A 8 8.10 -4.96 -32.51
N ARG A 9 9.26 -4.29 -32.48
CA ARG A 9 9.51 -3.02 -33.18
C ARG A 9 9.39 -3.09 -34.71
N GLU A 10 9.53 -4.29 -35.28
CA GLU A 10 9.47 -4.55 -36.73
C GLU A 10 8.04 -4.89 -37.18
N LEU A 11 7.10 -5.04 -36.24
CA LEU A 11 5.69 -5.22 -36.57
C LEU A 11 5.08 -3.91 -37.12
N PRO A 12 4.15 -4.02 -38.09
CA PRO A 12 3.36 -2.87 -38.53
C PRO A 12 2.61 -2.20 -37.37
N PRO A 13 2.40 -0.87 -37.41
CA PRO A 13 1.65 -0.14 -36.37
C PRO A 13 0.28 -0.76 -36.05
N GLU A 14 -0.40 -1.30 -37.06
CA GLU A 14 -1.72 -1.93 -36.96
C GLU A 14 -1.72 -3.17 -36.06
N LEU A 15 -0.57 -3.84 -35.92
CA LEU A 15 -0.39 -4.98 -35.01
C LEU A 15 0.20 -4.54 -33.66
N ARG A 16 1.14 -3.58 -33.65
CA ARG A 16 1.72 -3.06 -32.40
C ARG A 16 0.66 -2.42 -31.51
N TRP A 17 -0.27 -1.68 -32.10
CA TRP A 17 -1.28 -0.94 -31.34
C TRP A 17 -2.27 -1.82 -30.57
N PRO A 18 -2.89 -2.87 -31.15
CA PRO A 18 -3.67 -3.85 -30.40
C PRO A 18 -2.86 -4.57 -29.31
N ILE A 19 -1.60 -4.92 -29.58
CA ILE A 19 -0.74 -5.58 -28.59
C ILE A 19 -0.53 -4.68 -27.37
N TRP A 20 -0.26 -3.38 -27.57
CA TRP A 20 -0.15 -2.45 -26.45
C TRP A 20 -1.44 -2.35 -25.62
N LYS A 21 -2.60 -2.40 -26.26
CA LYS A 21 -3.89 -2.41 -25.54
C LYS A 21 -4.11 -3.70 -24.75
N LEU A 22 -3.67 -4.84 -25.28
CA LEU A 22 -3.75 -6.14 -24.61
C LEU A 22 -2.76 -6.24 -23.44
N ALA A 23 -1.67 -5.48 -23.48
CA ALA A 23 -0.69 -5.43 -22.40
C ALA A 23 -1.16 -4.63 -21.17
N ILE A 24 -2.24 -3.84 -21.28
CA ILE A 24 -2.82 -3.10 -20.16
C ILE A 24 -3.39 -4.11 -19.15
N SER A 25 -3.04 -3.95 -17.88
CA SER A 25 -3.38 -4.93 -16.86
C SER A 25 -4.90 -5.09 -16.74
N PRO A 26 -5.42 -6.33 -16.64
CA PRO A 26 -6.77 -6.54 -16.15
C PRO A 26 -6.84 -5.98 -14.74
N GLN A 27 -7.75 -5.05 -14.53
CA GLN A 27 -7.88 -4.29 -13.30
C GLN A 27 -8.47 -5.20 -12.19
N MET A 28 -7.58 -5.99 -11.55
CA MET A 28 -7.91 -6.96 -10.51
C MET A 28 -7.52 -6.44 -9.13
N ARG A 29 -8.13 -7.03 -8.08
CA ARG A 29 -7.72 -6.79 -6.68
C ARG A 29 -6.22 -7.05 -6.54
N GLY A 30 -5.49 -6.04 -6.08
CA GLY A 30 -4.04 -6.08 -6.09
C GLY A 30 -3.38 -5.53 -4.84
N ALA A 31 -2.18 -6.02 -4.57
CA ALA A 31 -1.24 -5.34 -3.70
C ALA A 31 -0.42 -4.34 -4.53
N HIS A 32 -0.28 -3.13 -4.01
CA HIS A 32 0.47 -2.03 -4.61
C HIS A 32 1.47 -1.50 -3.60
N PHE A 33 2.73 -1.40 -4.01
CA PHE A 33 3.84 -0.96 -3.19
C PHE A 33 4.39 0.34 -3.78
N PHE A 34 4.38 1.40 -2.99
CA PHE A 34 4.90 2.71 -3.39
C PHE A 34 6.06 3.11 -2.50
N SER A 35 7.09 3.70 -3.10
CA SER A 35 8.11 4.45 -2.36
C SER A 35 7.50 5.77 -1.91
N VAL A 36 7.73 6.17 -0.67
CA VAL A 36 7.44 7.54 -0.22
C VAL A 36 8.66 8.40 -0.50
N GLN A 37 8.48 9.47 -1.26
CA GLN A 37 9.54 10.44 -1.56
C GLN A 37 9.12 11.84 -1.14
N GLU A 38 10.10 12.63 -0.72
CA GLU A 38 9.93 14.04 -0.43
C GLU A 38 10.17 14.87 -1.70
N GLU A 39 9.19 15.68 -2.08
CA GLU A 39 9.35 16.69 -3.12
C GLU A 39 10.24 17.79 -2.56
N LYS A 40 11.46 17.91 -3.11
CA LYS A 40 12.33 19.06 -2.84
C LYS A 40 11.74 20.28 -3.55
N GLU A 41 10.78 20.92 -2.92
CA GLU A 41 10.25 22.21 -3.39
C GLU A 41 11.38 23.26 -3.41
N PRO A 42 11.34 24.24 -4.33
CA PRO A 42 12.23 25.39 -4.26
C PRO A 42 12.08 26.11 -2.90
N ALA A 43 13.17 26.70 -2.42
CA ALA A 43 13.33 27.24 -1.05
C ALA A 43 12.26 28.23 -0.54
N ASN A 44 11.29 28.61 -1.38
CA ASN A 44 10.25 29.60 -1.11
C ASN A 44 8.84 29.00 -0.92
N ALA A 45 8.64 27.69 -1.16
CA ALA A 45 7.37 27.04 -0.82
C ALA A 45 7.43 26.50 0.61
N SER A 46 6.63 27.08 1.49
CA SER A 46 6.56 26.67 2.89
C SER A 46 5.82 25.33 3.03
N GLY A 47 6.58 24.26 3.26
CA GLY A 47 6.07 22.94 3.67
C GLY A 47 6.78 21.79 2.98
N ARG A 48 7.07 20.72 3.73
CA ARG A 48 7.50 19.43 3.16
C ARG A 48 6.29 18.79 2.48
N LYS A 49 6.47 18.26 1.28
CA LYS A 49 5.42 17.59 0.52
C LYS A 49 5.89 16.21 0.11
N PHE A 50 5.06 15.21 0.35
CA PHE A 50 5.38 13.83 -0.02
C PHE A 50 4.62 13.37 -1.25
N PHE A 51 5.16 12.39 -1.96
CA PHE A 51 4.45 11.74 -3.05
C PHE A 51 4.75 10.25 -3.11
N ALA A 52 3.78 9.51 -3.66
CA ALA A 52 3.94 8.11 -4.00
C ALA A 52 4.72 8.00 -5.31
N ALA A 53 5.86 7.32 -5.26
CA ALA A 53 6.66 6.98 -6.42
C ALA A 53 6.58 5.47 -6.69
N PRO A 54 6.83 5.03 -7.93
CA PRO A 54 6.97 3.62 -8.24
C PRO A 54 8.02 3.04 -7.32
N SER A 55 7.76 1.84 -6.77
CA SER A 55 8.76 1.26 -5.89
C SER A 55 10.06 0.98 -6.64
N THR A 56 11.13 1.61 -6.15
CA THR A 56 12.52 1.42 -6.58
C THR A 56 13.31 0.53 -5.60
N PHE A 57 12.63 -0.03 -4.59
CA PHE A 57 13.23 -0.83 -3.54
C PHE A 57 13.60 -2.21 -4.07
N THR A 58 14.86 -2.38 -4.42
CA THR A 58 15.49 -3.66 -4.74
C THR A 58 16.33 -4.11 -3.53
N PRO A 59 16.72 -5.39 -3.43
CA PRO A 59 17.68 -5.82 -2.42
C PRO A 59 18.99 -5.00 -2.44
N ALA A 60 19.36 -4.45 -3.59
CA ALA A 60 20.55 -3.60 -3.75
C ALA A 60 20.38 -2.18 -3.19
N THR A 61 19.17 -1.59 -3.27
CA THR A 61 18.88 -0.26 -2.74
C THR A 61 18.40 -0.28 -1.29
N HIS A 62 17.88 -1.43 -0.83
CA HIS A 62 17.41 -1.63 0.55
C HIS A 62 17.75 -3.03 1.05
N PRO A 63 18.84 -3.18 1.82
CA PRO A 63 19.17 -4.42 2.51
C PRO A 63 18.00 -4.84 3.41
N GLY A 64 17.46 -6.03 3.19
CA GLY A 64 16.23 -6.52 3.87
C GLY A 64 14.98 -6.52 2.97
N SER A 65 15.02 -5.90 1.78
CA SER A 65 13.96 -6.08 0.78
C SER A 65 13.90 -7.55 0.35
N ARG A 66 12.84 -8.24 0.74
CA ARG A 66 12.65 -9.68 0.47
C ARG A 66 12.09 -9.96 -0.93
N TRP A 67 11.90 -8.91 -1.71
CA TRP A 67 11.45 -8.97 -3.10
C TRP A 67 12.61 -9.41 -4.00
N LEU A 68 12.58 -10.68 -4.41
CA LEU A 68 13.59 -11.27 -5.31
C LEU A 68 13.57 -10.66 -6.72
N HIS A 69 12.43 -10.07 -7.13
CA HIS A 69 12.21 -9.59 -8.50
C HIS A 69 11.43 -8.27 -8.52
N GLY A 70 12.13 -7.15 -8.74
CA GLY A 70 11.53 -5.87 -9.10
C GLY A 70 10.35 -5.40 -8.22
N ASN A 71 9.45 -4.61 -8.81
CA ASN A 71 8.26 -4.11 -8.15
C ASN A 71 7.11 -5.13 -8.30
N PRO A 72 6.65 -5.79 -7.22
CA PRO A 72 5.61 -6.82 -7.29
C PRO A 72 4.20 -6.24 -7.42
N SER A 73 4.06 -4.92 -7.51
CA SER A 73 2.74 -4.27 -7.55
C SER A 73 1.96 -4.67 -8.79
N VAL A 74 0.64 -4.78 -8.67
CA VAL A 74 -0.22 -5.00 -9.86
C VAL A 74 -0.12 -3.83 -10.83
N TYR A 75 -0.02 -2.59 -10.33
CA TYR A 75 0.18 -1.42 -11.21
C TYR A 75 1.53 -1.46 -11.97
N ALA A 76 2.49 -2.31 -11.59
CA ALA A 76 3.82 -2.32 -12.21
C ALA A 76 3.77 -2.65 -13.71
N ALA A 77 2.80 -3.46 -14.15
CA ALA A 77 2.57 -3.74 -15.56
C ALA A 77 2.15 -2.47 -16.32
N ASP A 78 1.17 -1.74 -15.79
CA ASP A 78 0.72 -0.46 -16.34
C ASP A 78 1.84 0.59 -16.29
N TYR A 79 2.65 0.59 -15.23
CA TYR A 79 3.79 1.49 -15.09
C TYR A 79 4.82 1.28 -16.20
N GLY A 80 5.08 0.03 -16.57
CA GLY A 80 5.93 -0.30 -17.72
C GLY A 80 5.39 0.31 -19.02
N LEU A 81 4.07 0.37 -19.22
CA LEU A 81 3.47 0.99 -20.41
C LEU A 81 3.63 2.52 -20.42
N TRP A 82 3.60 3.17 -19.26
CA TRP A 82 3.84 4.62 -19.15
C TRP A 82 5.29 5.00 -19.46
N SER A 83 6.26 4.16 -19.08
CA SER A 83 7.70 4.45 -19.19
C SER A 83 8.37 3.87 -20.44
N ALA A 84 7.85 2.81 -21.07
CA ALA A 84 8.53 2.10 -22.15
C ALA A 84 8.81 2.95 -23.41
N CYS A 85 7.77 3.49 -24.05
CA CYS A 85 7.93 4.35 -25.23
C CYS A 85 6.72 5.28 -25.45
N ARG A 86 6.82 6.18 -26.43
CA ARG A 86 5.72 7.12 -26.76
C ARG A 86 4.45 6.39 -27.19
N GLU A 87 4.57 5.31 -27.95
CA GLU A 87 3.42 4.55 -28.45
C GLU A 87 2.68 3.81 -27.33
N SER A 88 3.41 3.12 -26.45
CA SER A 88 2.82 2.45 -25.28
C SER A 88 2.13 3.46 -24.38
N ARG A 89 2.78 4.62 -24.14
CA ARG A 89 2.21 5.72 -23.37
C ARG A 89 0.91 6.25 -23.98
N SER A 90 0.86 6.40 -25.31
CA SER A 90 -0.36 6.80 -26.00
C SER A 90 -1.48 5.77 -25.86
N ALA A 91 -1.16 4.47 -25.90
CA ALA A 91 -2.14 3.40 -25.73
C ALA A 91 -2.77 3.42 -24.34
N ILE A 92 -1.95 3.45 -23.28
CA ILE A 92 -2.46 3.50 -21.90
C ILE A 92 -3.16 4.84 -21.59
N SER A 93 -2.65 5.96 -22.10
CA SER A 93 -3.32 7.27 -21.95
C SER A 93 -4.71 7.28 -22.59
N GLN A 94 -4.85 6.69 -23.78
CA GLN A 94 -6.13 6.58 -24.47
C GLN A 94 -7.08 5.65 -23.69
N TYR A 95 -6.58 4.53 -23.16
CA TYR A 95 -7.36 3.62 -22.33
C TYR A 95 -7.91 4.34 -21.09
N PHE A 96 -7.05 4.99 -20.31
CA PHE A 96 -7.45 5.72 -19.10
C PHE A 96 -8.44 6.85 -19.42
N SER A 97 -8.19 7.62 -20.48
CA SER A 97 -9.09 8.73 -20.87
C SER A 97 -10.48 8.24 -21.29
N LYS A 98 -10.58 7.06 -21.92
CA LYS A 98 -11.85 6.44 -22.32
C LYS A 98 -12.57 5.80 -21.14
N ARG A 99 -11.83 5.11 -20.27
CA ARG A 99 -12.39 4.34 -19.15
C ARG A 99 -12.73 5.20 -17.94
N TYR A 100 -11.97 6.29 -17.75
CA TYR A 100 -12.01 7.20 -16.60
C TYR A 100 -12.00 8.66 -17.08
N PRO A 101 -13.09 9.14 -17.69
CA PRO A 101 -13.16 10.52 -18.16
C PRO A 101 -12.97 11.51 -17.00
N ARG A 102 -12.27 12.63 -17.25
CA ARG A 102 -11.92 13.68 -16.26
C ARG A 102 -13.10 14.28 -15.49
N ARG A 103 -14.34 14.00 -15.89
CA ARG A 103 -15.59 14.40 -15.25
C ARG A 103 -16.37 13.16 -14.84
N LEU A 104 -15.89 12.42 -13.86
CA LEU A 104 -16.78 11.58 -13.08
C LEU A 104 -17.72 12.53 -12.30
N PRO A 105 -19.04 12.30 -12.31
CA PRO A 105 -20.00 13.18 -11.64
C PRO A 105 -19.64 13.30 -10.15
N TYR A 106 -19.91 14.48 -9.60
CA TYR A 106 -19.70 14.82 -8.20
C TYR A 106 -20.19 13.69 -7.28
N PRO A 107 -19.45 13.36 -6.23
CA PRO A 107 -19.43 11.99 -5.75
C PRO A 107 -20.69 11.57 -4.95
N ASP A 108 -21.61 12.48 -4.60
CA ASP A 108 -22.85 12.26 -3.82
C ASP A 108 -23.78 11.11 -4.26
N ARG A 109 -23.60 10.50 -5.44
CA ARG A 109 -24.40 9.35 -5.91
C ARG A 109 -23.61 8.15 -6.41
N ALA A 110 -22.28 8.18 -6.37
CA ALA A 110 -21.45 7.05 -6.78
C ALA A 110 -21.08 6.12 -5.61
N TYR A 111 -21.36 6.54 -4.37
CA TYR A 111 -20.85 5.93 -3.14
C TYR A 111 -21.44 4.58 -2.74
N ASP A 112 -22.66 4.26 -3.16
CA ASP A 112 -23.28 2.96 -2.84
C ASP A 112 -22.86 1.85 -3.79
N LYS A 113 -21.91 2.12 -4.71
CA LYS A 113 -21.47 1.13 -5.68
C LYS A 113 -20.15 0.49 -5.24
N PRO A 114 -20.10 -0.85 -5.04
CA PRO A 114 -18.90 -1.62 -4.66
C PRO A 114 -17.79 -1.67 -5.74
N GLU A 115 -17.78 -0.68 -6.63
CA GLU A 115 -16.92 -0.51 -7.79
C GLU A 115 -16.33 0.90 -7.83
N ALA A 116 -16.22 1.59 -6.70
CA ALA A 116 -15.52 2.87 -6.63
C ALA A 116 -14.06 2.69 -7.09
N ILE A 117 -13.61 3.54 -8.01
CA ILE A 117 -12.26 3.50 -8.58
C ILE A 117 -11.57 4.80 -8.18
N GLY A 118 -10.46 4.66 -7.46
CA GLY A 118 -9.53 5.75 -7.22
C GLY A 118 -8.58 5.90 -8.41
N ILE A 119 -8.23 7.13 -8.77
CA ILE A 119 -7.08 7.40 -9.63
C ILE A 119 -5.94 7.95 -8.79
N ARG A 120 -4.92 7.15 -8.56
CA ARG A 120 -3.68 7.57 -7.92
C ARG A 120 -2.71 8.08 -8.97
N ASN A 121 -2.22 9.30 -8.78
CA ASN A 121 -1.12 9.81 -9.60
C ASN A 121 0.20 9.35 -9.00
N VAL A 122 1.01 8.70 -9.81
CA VAL A 122 2.36 8.30 -9.45
C VAL A 122 3.31 9.08 -10.33
N ARG A 123 4.37 9.64 -9.73
CA ARG A 123 5.34 10.42 -10.49
C ARG A 123 6.27 9.49 -11.28
N VAL A 124 6.27 9.63 -12.60
CA VAL A 124 7.07 8.83 -13.54
C VAL A 124 7.86 9.76 -14.44
N ASP A 125 9.19 9.78 -14.31
CA ASP A 125 10.09 10.67 -15.06
C ASP A 125 9.65 12.15 -15.06
N GLY A 126 9.17 12.63 -13.90
CA GLY A 126 8.68 14.00 -13.73
C GLY A 126 7.24 14.25 -14.22
N VAL A 127 6.57 13.25 -14.79
CA VAL A 127 5.18 13.32 -15.26
C VAL A 127 4.26 12.57 -14.30
N ASP A 128 3.08 13.12 -14.00
CA ASP A 128 2.06 12.40 -13.26
C ASP A 128 1.40 11.35 -14.17
N ALA A 129 1.63 10.07 -13.86
CA ALA A 129 0.96 8.96 -14.52
C ALA A 129 -0.21 8.49 -13.63
N PRO A 130 -1.46 8.52 -14.15
CA PRO A 130 -2.61 8.02 -13.43
C PRO A 130 -2.64 6.49 -13.43
N PHE A 131 -2.95 5.92 -12.27
CA PHE A 131 -3.19 4.49 -12.07
C PHE A 131 -4.51 4.29 -11.35
N ALA A 132 -5.28 3.32 -11.81
CA ALA A 132 -6.51 2.94 -11.12
C ALA A 132 -6.15 2.15 -9.87
N THR A 133 -6.67 2.58 -8.73
CA THR A 133 -6.72 1.83 -7.48
C THR A 133 -8.18 1.51 -7.19
N PHE A 134 -8.41 0.41 -6.49
CA PHE A 134 -9.74 -0.01 -6.05
C PHE A 134 -9.78 0.08 -4.53
N PRO A 135 -10.23 1.20 -3.95
CA PRO A 135 -10.16 1.43 -2.51
C PRO A 135 -10.69 0.28 -1.67
N ASP A 136 -11.82 -0.33 -2.04
CA ASP A 136 -12.41 -1.40 -1.24
C ASP A 136 -11.82 -2.80 -1.52
N ARG A 137 -10.77 -2.89 -2.35
CA ARG A 137 -10.27 -4.16 -2.89
C ARG A 137 -8.75 -4.28 -2.89
N ASP A 138 -8.05 -3.16 -2.90
CA ASP A 138 -6.61 -3.11 -3.02
C ASP A 138 -5.93 -2.93 -1.67
N LEU A 139 -4.73 -3.49 -1.57
CA LEU A 139 -3.80 -3.24 -0.49
C LEU A 139 -2.73 -2.26 -0.97
N VAL A 140 -2.56 -1.16 -0.26
CA VAL A 140 -1.53 -0.15 -0.54
C VAL A 140 -0.48 -0.16 0.55
N CYS A 141 0.73 -0.58 0.19
CA CYS A 141 1.89 -0.57 1.06
C CYS A 141 2.77 0.66 0.79
N PHE A 142 2.95 1.50 1.81
CA PHE A 142 3.87 2.65 1.74
C PHE A 142 5.23 2.27 2.30
N ARG A 143 6.26 2.39 1.45
CA ARG A 143 7.65 2.21 1.85
C ARG A 143 8.27 3.55 2.20
N VAL A 144 8.21 3.87 3.49
CA VAL A 144 8.82 5.07 4.07
C VAL A 144 10.31 4.80 4.33
N PRO A 145 11.23 5.67 3.88
CA PRO A 145 12.65 5.57 4.23
C PRO A 145 12.85 5.64 5.76
N GLN A 146 13.85 4.92 6.28
CA GLN A 146 14.08 4.80 7.74
C GLN A 146 14.47 6.13 8.42
N ASP A 147 15.07 7.04 7.66
CA ASP A 147 15.48 8.37 8.10
C ASP A 147 14.41 9.45 7.86
N LEU A 148 13.30 9.08 7.20
CA LEU A 148 12.26 10.04 6.86
C LEU A 148 11.21 10.12 7.97
N TYR A 149 11.03 11.31 8.52
CA TYR A 149 9.88 11.63 9.37
C TYR A 149 8.71 12.13 8.52
N VAL A 150 7.59 11.40 8.55
CA VAL A 150 6.31 11.75 7.91
C VAL A 150 5.22 11.65 8.96
N ASP A 151 4.53 12.75 9.28
CA ASP A 151 3.39 12.66 10.19
C ASP A 151 2.11 12.17 9.53
N GLU A 152 1.20 11.65 10.34
CA GLU A 152 -0.04 11.05 9.88
C GLU A 152 -0.94 12.03 9.12
N ALA A 153 -0.97 13.30 9.51
CA ALA A 153 -1.77 14.31 8.82
C ALA A 153 -1.17 14.64 7.44
N GLN A 154 0.16 14.73 7.36
CA GLN A 154 0.89 14.89 6.10
C GLN A 154 0.74 13.65 5.21
N ALA A 155 0.86 12.44 5.76
CA ALA A 155 0.66 11.20 5.03
C ALA A 155 -0.75 11.11 4.42
N VAL A 156 -1.78 11.41 5.21
CA VAL A 156 -3.18 11.46 4.72
C VAL A 156 -3.33 12.48 3.60
N ARG A 157 -2.85 13.70 3.80
CA ARG A 157 -3.01 14.79 2.84
C ARG A 157 -2.26 14.51 1.53
N ASP A 158 -1.01 14.05 1.63
CA ASP A 158 -0.08 14.00 0.50
C ASP A 158 -0.10 12.63 -0.19
N LEU A 159 -0.15 11.54 0.57
CA LEU A 159 -0.16 10.17 0.06
C LEU A 159 -1.58 9.62 -0.10
N GLY A 160 -2.57 10.19 0.59
CA GLY A 160 -3.97 9.86 0.37
C GLY A 160 -4.56 10.50 -0.89
N TYR A 161 -3.84 11.39 -1.56
CA TYR A 161 -4.39 12.12 -2.70
C TYR A 161 -4.68 11.20 -3.90
N ILE A 162 -5.97 11.07 -4.21
CA ILE A 162 -6.53 10.43 -5.40
C ILE A 162 -7.05 11.59 -6.28
N GLY A 163 -6.54 11.73 -7.50
CA GLY A 163 -6.60 12.99 -8.29
C GLY A 163 -7.98 13.64 -8.49
N ASN A 164 -8.01 14.96 -8.71
CA ASN A 164 -9.13 15.86 -9.06
C ASN A 164 -10.48 15.70 -8.32
N GLN A 165 -10.59 14.79 -7.35
CA GLN A 165 -11.76 14.61 -6.50
C GLN A 165 -11.31 14.71 -5.05
N SER A 166 -11.56 15.88 -4.49
CA SER A 166 -10.94 16.48 -3.32
C SER A 166 -11.18 15.79 -1.97
N THR A 167 -11.54 14.51 -1.87
CA THR A 167 -12.19 14.04 -0.62
C THR A 167 -11.94 12.61 -0.14
N PHE A 168 -11.08 11.78 -0.75
CA PHE A 168 -10.98 10.37 -0.32
C PHE A 168 -9.54 9.86 -0.15
N ALA A 169 -8.86 10.35 0.88
CA ALA A 169 -7.63 9.73 1.34
C ALA A 169 -7.93 8.35 1.99
N PHE A 170 -7.09 7.34 1.73
CA PHE A 170 -7.04 6.07 2.47
C PHE A 170 -8.36 5.32 2.70
N ARG A 171 -9.18 5.11 1.66
CA ARG A 171 -10.20 4.06 1.73
C ARG A 171 -9.60 2.66 1.53
N GLU A 172 -8.43 2.59 0.89
CA GLU A 172 -7.64 1.38 0.75
C GLU A 172 -7.27 0.74 2.09
N ALA A 173 -7.07 -0.59 2.06
CA ALA A 173 -6.27 -1.24 3.08
C ALA A 173 -4.84 -0.71 3.00
N ILE A 174 -4.34 -0.07 4.05
CA ILE A 174 -2.96 0.41 4.16
C ILE A 174 -2.10 -0.68 4.77
N ALA A 175 -0.93 -0.93 4.22
CA ALA A 175 0.06 -1.84 4.77
C ALA A 175 1.41 -1.16 5.04
N PHE A 176 2.14 -1.73 5.98
CA PHE A 176 3.56 -1.48 6.21
C PHE A 176 4.29 -2.81 6.27
N GLU A 177 5.50 -2.88 5.73
CA GLU A 177 6.34 -4.06 5.83
C GLU A 177 6.99 -4.11 7.22
N TYR A 178 6.82 -5.23 7.92
CA TYR A 178 7.51 -5.47 9.17
C TYR A 178 9.01 -5.58 8.93
N ASP A 179 9.77 -4.98 9.83
CA ASP A 179 11.22 -5.05 9.86
C ASP A 179 11.66 -5.42 11.27
N ASP A 180 12.66 -6.28 11.41
CA ASP A 180 13.13 -6.77 12.71
C ASP A 180 13.60 -5.63 13.65
N SER A 181 14.02 -4.49 13.10
CA SER A 181 14.33 -3.28 13.89
C SER A 181 13.11 -2.67 14.59
N TRP A 182 11.91 -3.11 14.24
CA TRP A 182 10.69 -2.67 14.91
C TRP A 182 10.57 -3.27 16.31
N ALA A 183 11.24 -4.40 16.58
CA ALA A 183 11.34 -4.96 17.91
C ALA A 183 11.86 -3.90 18.90
N PHE A 184 11.26 -3.86 20.08
CA PHE A 184 11.60 -2.93 21.15
C PHE A 184 11.43 -3.63 22.49
N ASP A 185 12.14 -3.16 23.51
CA ASP A 185 11.98 -3.66 24.87
C ASP A 185 10.92 -2.82 25.60
N PRO A 186 9.75 -3.39 25.94
CA PRO A 186 8.67 -2.65 26.59
C PRO A 186 9.03 -2.20 28.02
N ASN A 187 10.13 -2.70 28.61
CA ASN A 187 10.60 -2.26 29.93
C ASN A 187 11.44 -0.99 29.87
N THR A 188 12.04 -0.69 28.72
CA THR A 188 12.97 0.44 28.54
C THR A 188 12.52 1.44 27.49
N GLN A 189 11.56 1.09 26.65
CA GLN A 189 11.04 1.93 25.57
C GLN A 189 9.52 2.00 25.64
N THR A 190 8.97 3.18 25.33
CA THR A 190 7.54 3.43 25.31
C THR A 190 7.03 3.68 23.88
N ILE A 191 5.77 3.31 23.60
CA ILE A 191 5.17 3.57 22.29
C ILE A 191 5.23 5.05 21.88
N PRO A 192 4.96 6.04 22.76
CA PRO A 192 5.11 7.46 22.43
C PRO A 192 6.52 7.83 21.95
N GLU A 193 7.57 7.32 22.59
CA GLU A 193 8.95 7.56 22.13
C GLU A 193 9.18 6.98 20.72
N LEU A 194 8.65 5.79 20.45
CA LEU A 194 8.78 5.15 19.13
C LEU A 194 8.00 5.90 18.02
N MET A 195 6.97 6.67 18.37
CA MET A 195 6.20 7.51 17.44
C MET A 195 6.93 8.77 17.01
N GLU A 196 7.86 9.27 17.83
CA GLU A 196 8.66 10.46 17.54
C GLU A 196 9.88 10.13 16.67
N MET A 197 10.23 8.85 16.54
CA MET A 197 11.34 8.42 15.69
C MET A 197 11.01 8.59 14.19
N PRO A 198 12.02 8.76 13.31
CA PRO A 198 11.79 8.66 11.88
C PRO A 198 11.48 7.21 11.46
N GLY A 199 10.97 7.07 10.24
CA GLY A 199 10.81 5.76 9.59
C GLY A 199 9.39 5.21 9.56
N PRO A 200 9.21 4.02 8.96
CA PRO A 200 7.90 3.42 8.72
C PRO A 200 7.21 2.99 10.02
N ARG A 201 7.97 2.58 11.06
CA ARG A 201 7.40 2.18 12.36
C ARG A 201 6.61 3.32 13.00
N SER A 202 7.15 4.52 13.00
CA SER A 202 6.54 5.64 13.69
C SER A 202 5.27 6.12 12.98
N LEU A 203 5.27 6.17 11.63
CA LEU A 203 4.07 6.47 10.87
C LEU A 203 2.99 5.39 11.07
N PHE A 204 3.37 4.11 11.07
CA PHE A 204 2.45 3.01 11.38
C PHE A 204 1.78 3.20 12.75
N LEU A 205 2.59 3.41 13.81
CA LEU A 205 2.08 3.57 15.17
C LEU A 205 1.13 4.77 15.27
N ARG A 206 1.44 5.90 14.62
CA ARG A 206 0.61 7.10 14.65
C ARG A 206 -0.70 6.94 13.88
N LEU A 207 -0.70 6.28 12.72
CA LEU A 207 -1.92 5.94 12.01
C LEU A 207 -2.82 5.01 12.84
N VAL A 208 -2.22 4.03 13.51
CA VAL A 208 -2.93 3.10 14.41
C VAL A 208 -3.52 3.86 15.61
N ALA A 209 -2.78 4.80 16.19
CA ALA A 209 -3.23 5.65 17.28
C ALA A 209 -4.38 6.57 16.83
N ALA A 210 -4.23 7.24 15.69
CA ALA A 210 -5.26 8.09 15.11
C ALA A 210 -6.55 7.31 14.85
N ARG A 211 -6.44 6.06 14.36
CA ARG A 211 -7.56 5.12 14.22
C ARG A 211 -8.21 4.81 15.57
N ALA A 212 -7.41 4.52 16.59
CA ALA A 212 -7.87 4.16 17.93
C ALA A 212 -8.63 5.28 18.66
N THR A 213 -8.11 6.50 18.57
CA THR A 213 -8.68 7.71 19.20
C THR A 213 -9.79 8.35 18.36
N LYS A 214 -9.96 7.89 17.11
CA LYS A 214 -10.82 8.50 16.09
C LYS A 214 -10.37 9.89 15.64
N SER A 215 -9.17 10.35 16.02
CA SER A 215 -8.63 11.62 15.54
C SER A 215 -8.36 11.61 14.04
N TRP A 216 -8.36 10.44 13.39
CA TRP A 216 -8.35 10.35 11.93
C TRP A 216 -9.49 11.13 11.25
N ARG A 217 -10.62 11.35 11.94
CA ARG A 217 -11.74 12.16 11.43
C ARG A 217 -11.41 13.64 11.32
N ASP A 218 -10.46 14.10 12.13
CA ASP A 218 -10.00 15.49 12.17
C ASP A 218 -8.87 15.73 11.14
N LEU A 219 -8.39 14.66 10.48
CA LEU A 219 -7.33 14.77 9.47
C LEU A 219 -7.91 15.32 8.14
N PRO A 220 -7.19 16.24 7.48
CA PRO A 220 -7.64 16.85 6.24
C PRO A 220 -7.98 15.80 5.17
N GLY A 221 -9.17 15.86 4.59
CA GLY A 221 -9.55 14.99 3.46
C GLY A 221 -10.10 13.60 3.85
N LEU A 222 -10.39 13.34 5.14
CA LEU A 222 -11.05 12.11 5.62
C LEU A 222 -12.50 12.32 6.08
N TRP A 223 -13.11 13.46 5.80
CA TRP A 223 -14.50 13.76 6.14
C TRP A 223 -15.45 12.70 5.58
N GLY A 224 -16.08 11.90 6.46
CA GLY A 224 -17.07 10.89 6.06
C GLY A 224 -16.49 9.58 5.50
N CYS A 225 -15.18 9.37 5.55
CA CYS A 225 -14.59 8.05 5.25
C CYS A 225 -14.86 7.06 6.39
N ASP A 226 -14.87 5.76 6.11
CA ASP A 226 -14.72 4.76 7.17
C ASP A 226 -13.25 4.69 7.61
N SER A 227 -12.97 4.18 8.80
CA SER A 227 -11.60 4.10 9.30
C SER A 227 -10.73 3.21 8.39
N PRO A 228 -9.51 3.64 8.00
CA PRO A 228 -8.66 2.91 7.07
C PRO A 228 -8.17 1.60 7.67
N ASN A 229 -8.35 0.47 7.01
CA ASN A 229 -7.82 -0.80 7.51
C ASN A 229 -6.30 -0.78 7.42
N ILE A 230 -5.61 -0.87 8.55
CA ILE A 230 -4.15 -0.87 8.62
C ILE A 230 -3.70 -2.32 8.73
N TYR A 231 -2.61 -2.71 8.07
CA TYR A 231 -2.04 -4.06 8.08
C TYR A 231 -0.52 -3.98 8.27
N VAL A 232 0.06 -5.07 8.73
CA VAL A 232 1.51 -5.28 8.73
C VAL A 232 1.83 -6.50 7.90
N ILE A 233 2.80 -6.40 6.98
CA ILE A 233 3.23 -7.50 6.11
C ILE A 233 4.45 -8.17 6.74
N GLU A 234 4.36 -9.47 6.98
CA GLU A 234 5.45 -10.33 7.45
C GLU A 234 5.85 -11.28 6.32
N HIS A 235 7.08 -11.12 5.79
CA HIS A 235 7.56 -11.90 4.64
C HIS A 235 8.02 -13.31 4.97
N ASP A 236 8.46 -13.53 6.21
CA ASP A 236 9.10 -14.78 6.64
C ASP A 236 8.15 -15.75 7.32
N ALA A 237 6.89 -15.37 7.46
CA ALA A 237 5.92 -16.23 8.10
C ALA A 237 5.62 -17.45 7.21
N THR A 238 5.67 -18.63 7.82
CA THR A 238 5.42 -19.90 7.14
C THR A 238 4.11 -20.50 7.61
N PHE A 239 3.30 -20.93 6.65
CA PHE A 239 2.06 -21.63 6.96
C PHE A 239 2.36 -23.10 7.30
N PRO A 240 1.62 -23.70 8.26
CA PRO A 240 1.67 -25.12 8.50
C PRO A 240 1.32 -25.88 7.22
N PRO A 241 1.89 -27.08 7.01
CA PRO A 241 1.65 -27.87 5.80
C PRO A 241 0.17 -28.16 5.49
N HIS A 242 -0.70 -28.08 6.50
CA HIS A 242 -2.12 -28.39 6.44
C HIS A 242 -3.02 -27.13 6.45
N ALA A 243 -2.44 -25.93 6.33
CA ALA A 243 -3.24 -24.70 6.26
C ALA A 243 -4.04 -24.66 4.95
N LYS A 244 -5.35 -24.44 5.07
CA LYS A 244 -6.28 -24.28 3.93
C LYS A 244 -6.23 -22.84 3.41
N LEU A 245 -5.17 -22.48 2.70
CA LEU A 245 -4.89 -21.11 2.26
C LEU A 245 -6.02 -20.47 1.44
N GLU A 246 -6.81 -21.27 0.74
CA GLU A 246 -8.00 -20.86 -0.01
C GLU A 246 -9.12 -20.28 0.86
N THR A 247 -9.10 -20.53 2.18
CA THR A 247 -10.12 -20.04 3.11
C THR A 247 -9.83 -18.65 3.67
N TYR A 248 -8.66 -18.09 3.35
CA TYR A 248 -8.21 -16.78 3.83
C TYR A 248 -8.42 -15.68 2.77
N SER A 249 -8.66 -14.45 3.24
CA SER A 249 -8.59 -13.28 2.37
C SER A 249 -7.16 -13.14 1.83
N HIS A 250 -7.04 -12.77 0.55
CA HIS A 250 -5.73 -12.59 -0.05
C HIS A 250 -5.68 -11.42 -1.03
N PHE A 251 -4.50 -10.84 -1.15
CA PHE A 251 -4.15 -9.83 -2.13
C PHE A 251 -3.11 -10.39 -3.09
N SER A 252 -3.39 -10.27 -4.38
CA SER A 252 -2.46 -10.71 -5.42
C SER A 252 -1.39 -9.65 -5.64
N ALA A 253 -0.13 -10.04 -5.59
CA ALA A 253 0.98 -9.28 -6.13
C ALA A 253 1.59 -10.08 -7.28
N ASN A 254 2.30 -9.44 -8.20
CA ASN A 254 2.90 -10.10 -9.36
C ASN A 254 3.89 -11.20 -8.92
N GLY A 255 3.41 -12.45 -8.90
CA GLY A 255 4.16 -13.59 -8.39
C GLY A 255 4.05 -13.83 -6.88
N PHE A 256 3.22 -13.13 -6.13
CA PHE A 256 3.08 -13.36 -4.70
C PHE A 256 1.61 -13.35 -4.30
N ARG A 257 1.32 -14.05 -3.20
CA ARG A 257 0.02 -13.97 -2.55
C ARG A 257 0.24 -13.49 -1.12
N LEU A 258 -0.32 -12.34 -0.79
CA LEU A 258 -0.40 -11.87 0.60
C LEU A 258 -1.66 -12.46 1.20
N VAL A 259 -1.54 -13.18 2.30
CA VAL A 259 -2.65 -13.89 2.94
C VAL A 259 -2.89 -13.28 4.31
N GLU A 260 -4.15 -12.91 4.58
CA GLU A 260 -4.56 -12.34 5.85
C GLU A 260 -4.53 -13.38 6.97
N ARG A 261 -3.73 -13.13 8.02
CA ARG A 261 -3.61 -13.99 9.20
C ARG A 261 -4.63 -13.57 10.25
N ARG A 262 -5.63 -14.44 10.44
CA ARG A 262 -6.53 -14.45 11.61
C ARG A 262 -6.14 -15.62 12.52
N ASP A 263 -6.11 -15.39 13.84
CA ASP A 263 -5.77 -16.36 14.91
C ASP A 263 -6.12 -17.85 14.64
N PRO A 264 -5.31 -18.84 15.10
CA PRO A 264 -4.09 -19.37 14.47
C PRO A 264 -4.35 -20.67 13.65
N PRO A 265 -3.49 -21.05 12.66
CA PRO A 265 -2.14 -21.60 12.93
C PRO A 265 -1.07 -21.13 11.92
N VAL A 266 -0.10 -20.32 12.35
CA VAL A 266 1.11 -19.99 11.58
C VAL A 266 2.26 -19.91 12.57
N ILE A 267 3.30 -20.72 12.38
CA ILE A 267 4.49 -20.74 13.24
C ILE A 267 5.48 -19.74 12.65
N GLY A 268 5.60 -18.58 13.31
CA GLY A 268 6.69 -17.65 13.00
C GLY A 268 8.00 -18.29 13.44
N ALA A 269 8.95 -18.46 12.52
CA ALA A 269 10.28 -18.96 12.83
C ALA A 269 11.27 -17.78 12.81
N HIS A 270 11.43 -17.08 13.93
CA HIS A 270 12.55 -16.15 14.10
C HIS A 270 13.42 -16.55 15.28
N LYS A 271 14.74 -16.53 15.07
CA LYS A 271 15.75 -16.97 16.05
C LYS A 271 16.20 -15.86 17.02
N ARG A 272 15.76 -14.58 16.87
CA ARG A 272 16.39 -13.45 17.60
C ARG A 272 15.50 -12.21 17.96
N GLY A 273 14.17 -12.23 17.83
CA GLY A 273 13.35 -11.03 18.14
C GLY A 273 11.83 -11.26 18.22
N LEU A 274 11.08 -10.19 18.50
CA LEU A 274 9.60 -10.16 18.42
C LEU A 274 9.18 -10.41 16.97
N THR A 275 8.18 -11.27 16.73
CA THR A 275 7.56 -11.39 15.41
C THR A 275 6.67 -10.18 15.11
N ALA A 276 6.24 -10.01 13.86
CA ALA A 276 5.24 -8.99 13.54
C ALA A 276 3.96 -9.18 14.38
N TRP A 277 3.62 -10.44 14.67
CA TRP A 277 2.49 -10.79 15.52
C TRP A 277 2.69 -10.36 16.98
N ASP A 278 3.87 -10.61 17.56
CA ASP A 278 4.17 -10.20 18.93
C ASP A 278 4.18 -8.68 19.06
N PHE A 279 4.77 -7.99 18.09
CA PHE A 279 4.72 -6.53 18.01
C PHE A 279 3.27 -6.00 17.99
N ILE A 280 2.42 -6.59 17.14
CA ILE A 280 1.00 -6.22 17.05
C ILE A 280 0.25 -6.52 18.36
N ALA A 281 0.58 -7.61 19.04
CA ALA A 281 0.00 -7.94 20.34
C ALA A 281 0.31 -6.84 21.38
N VAL A 282 1.57 -6.38 21.46
CA VAL A 282 1.97 -5.28 22.36
C VAL A 282 1.25 -3.98 21.99
N VAL A 283 1.17 -3.64 20.70
CA VAL A 283 0.45 -2.44 20.23
C VAL A 283 -1.04 -2.50 20.59
N ARG A 284 -1.67 -3.69 20.55
CA ARG A 284 -3.08 -3.89 20.97
C ARG A 284 -3.27 -3.64 22.46
N GLU A 285 -2.35 -4.12 23.29
CA GLU A 285 -2.39 -3.88 24.74
C GLU A 285 -2.25 -2.39 25.05
N TRP A 286 -1.29 -1.73 24.41
CA TRP A 286 -1.08 -0.29 24.54
C TRP A 286 -2.34 0.50 24.16
N ILE A 287 -2.96 0.20 23.02
CA ILE A 287 -4.22 0.86 22.62
C ILE A 287 -5.34 0.59 23.61
N GLY A 288 -5.42 -0.61 24.17
CA GLY A 288 -6.36 -0.94 25.23
C GLY A 288 -6.17 -0.03 26.47
N GLY A 289 -4.93 0.36 26.75
CA GLY A 289 -4.55 1.30 27.80
C GLY A 289 -4.80 2.77 27.47
N ILE A 290 -4.75 3.18 26.19
CA ILE A 290 -5.09 4.55 25.77
C ILE A 290 -6.55 4.91 26.12
N ASP A 291 -7.43 3.92 26.16
CA ASP A 291 -8.85 4.12 26.48
C ASP A 291 -9.27 3.35 27.73
N THR A 292 -8.87 3.92 28.87
CA THR A 292 -9.02 3.37 30.22
C THR A 292 -10.46 3.19 30.71
N ARG A 293 -11.49 3.54 29.92
CA ARG A 293 -12.89 3.63 30.38
C ARG A 293 -13.82 2.50 29.87
N ARG A 294 -13.33 1.28 29.62
CA ARG A 294 -14.03 0.36 28.70
C ARG A 294 -14.58 -0.96 29.25
N THR A 295 -15.74 -1.32 28.69
CA THR A 295 -16.50 -2.57 28.85
C THR A 295 -15.99 -3.69 27.94
N HIS A 296 -16.35 -4.95 28.23
CA HIS A 296 -15.95 -6.15 27.47
C HIS A 296 -16.26 -6.06 25.95
N ARG A 297 -17.38 -5.44 25.56
CA ARG A 297 -17.77 -5.26 24.15
C ARG A 297 -16.81 -4.33 23.39
N GLN A 298 -16.24 -3.34 24.07
CA GLN A 298 -15.30 -2.38 23.48
C GLN A 298 -13.89 -2.99 23.29
N ARG A 299 -13.51 -4.03 24.05
CA ARG A 299 -12.27 -4.79 23.84
C ARG A 299 -12.25 -5.53 22.50
N ASN A 300 -13.40 -6.06 22.04
CA ASN A 300 -13.50 -6.72 20.74
C ASN A 300 -13.40 -5.75 19.54
N VAL A 301 -13.81 -4.48 19.73
CA VAL A 301 -13.63 -3.43 18.70
C VAL A 301 -12.15 -3.11 18.51
N TYR A 302 -11.35 -3.16 19.59
CA TYR A 302 -9.90 -2.93 19.51
C TYR A 302 -9.11 -4.03 18.83
N LYS A 303 -9.56 -5.29 18.91
CA LYS A 303 -9.00 -6.37 18.09
C LYS A 303 -9.08 -6.06 16.59
N ARG A 304 -10.04 -5.23 16.16
CA ARG A 304 -10.18 -4.75 14.77
C ARG A 304 -9.48 -3.41 14.48
N ILE A 305 -8.93 -2.74 15.49
CA ILE A 305 -8.26 -1.45 15.32
C ILE A 305 -6.80 -1.64 14.90
N VAL A 306 -6.11 -2.62 15.50
CA VAL A 306 -4.74 -2.96 15.11
C VAL A 306 -4.75 -4.06 14.07
N GLY A 307 -4.07 -3.76 12.97
CA GLY A 307 -4.05 -4.53 11.75
C GLY A 307 -3.85 -6.01 11.93
N GLU A 308 -4.58 -6.76 11.12
CA GLU A 308 -4.27 -8.15 10.89
C GLU A 308 -2.88 -8.24 10.26
N VAL A 309 -2.14 -9.30 10.56
CA VAL A 309 -0.83 -9.53 9.93
C VAL A 309 -1.10 -10.16 8.57
N LEU A 310 -0.54 -9.61 7.51
CA LEU A 310 -0.52 -10.26 6.20
C LEU A 310 0.78 -11.05 6.09
N VAL A 311 0.67 -12.34 5.80
CA VAL A 311 1.85 -13.17 5.53
C VAL A 311 2.07 -13.22 4.04
N ALA A 312 3.29 -12.91 3.58
CA ALA A 312 3.63 -13.05 2.18
C ALA A 312 4.03 -14.48 1.87
N GLN A 313 3.33 -15.11 0.93
CA GLN A 313 3.73 -16.41 0.38
C GLN A 313 4.48 -16.21 -0.94
N VAL A 314 5.70 -16.74 -0.99
CA VAL A 314 6.56 -16.77 -2.19
C VAL A 314 6.11 -17.92 -3.12
N ARG A 315 6.12 -17.64 -4.44
CA ARG A 315 5.58 -18.38 -5.61
C ARG A 315 5.33 -19.91 -5.53
N TRP A 316 4.27 -20.27 -6.26
CA TRP A 316 3.94 -21.58 -6.86
C TRP A 316 4.84 -21.90 -8.05
#